data_AF-A0AAN4YGH9-F1
#
_entry.id   AF-A0AAN4YGH9-F1
#
_cell.length_a   1.000
_cell.length_b   1.000
_cell.length_c   1.000
_cell.angle_alpha   90.00
_cell.angle_beta   90.00
_cell.angle_gamma   90.00
#
_symmetry.space_group_name_H-M   'P 1'
#
loop_
_entity.id
_entity.type
_entity.pdbx_description
1 polymer ?
#
loop_
_entity_poly.entity_id
_entity_poly.type
_entity_poly.pdbx_seq_one_letter_code
_entity_poly.pdbx_strand_id
1 'polypeptide(L)'
;MAPSLEDPILAPALDHVILPKKEVNGDNKFHYTPGRTVVERHDNYAYEDLLPSFPDIHWDPLEEIPYEDRGLRGDPKFRNLLRDATDVFDYTPKIGTEIHGVNLAKLDEAQKDDLARLVAVRGVVFFRDQKDLDIDAQRELGRHFGRLHKVRSHLGLPARGLI
;
A
#
# COMPACT_ATOMS: atom_id res chain seq x y z
N MET A 1 -1.58 31.83 24.69
CA MET A 1 -1.44 30.86 25.78
C MET A 1 -2.43 29.74 25.50
N ALA A 2 -1.95 28.53 25.21
CA ALA A 2 -2.82 27.38 24.97
C ALA A 2 -3.20 26.75 26.33
N PRO A 3 -4.47 26.36 26.55
CA PRO A 3 -4.85 25.61 27.73
C PRO A 3 -4.28 24.19 27.68
N SER A 4 -3.95 23.66 28.85
CA SER A 4 -3.24 22.40 29.11
C SER A 4 -3.90 21.16 28.51
N LEU A 5 -3.05 20.25 28.02
CA LEU A 5 -3.36 18.86 27.69
C LEU A 5 -3.73 18.10 28.97
N GLU A 6 -4.97 17.63 29.05
CA GLU A 6 -5.41 16.67 30.07
C GLU A 6 -5.12 15.26 29.53
N ASP A 7 -4.41 14.44 30.32
CA ASP A 7 -4.07 13.06 29.95
C ASP A 7 -5.35 12.20 29.82
N PRO A 8 -5.50 11.39 28.76
CA PRO A 8 -6.67 10.54 28.61
C PRO A 8 -6.66 9.43 29.68
N ILE A 9 -7.74 9.37 30.45
CA ILE A 9 -7.98 8.29 31.42
C ILE A 9 -8.05 6.96 30.64
N LEU A 10 -7.13 6.04 30.95
CA LEU A 10 -7.12 4.69 30.40
C LEU A 10 -8.45 4.00 30.74
N ALA A 11 -9.28 3.71 29.73
CA ALA A 11 -10.49 2.94 29.94
C ALA A 11 -10.11 1.54 30.45
N PRO A 12 -10.74 1.04 31.53
CA PRO A 12 -10.47 -0.31 32.00
C PRO A 12 -10.84 -1.33 30.92
N ALA A 13 -9.98 -2.34 30.74
CA ALA A 13 -10.21 -3.44 29.82
C ALA A 13 -11.60 -4.05 30.07
N LEU A 14 -12.39 -4.18 29.01
CA LEU A 14 -13.72 -4.77 29.05
C LEU A 14 -13.60 -6.28 29.25
N ASP A 15 -13.36 -6.71 30.49
CA ASP A 15 -13.61 -8.08 30.90
C ASP A 15 -15.08 -8.40 30.63
N HIS A 16 -15.30 -9.56 30.02
CA HIS A 16 -16.56 -10.09 29.50
C HIS A 16 -17.82 -9.47 30.11
N VAL A 17 -18.48 -8.60 29.33
CA VAL A 17 -19.84 -8.13 29.65
C VAL A 17 -20.77 -9.34 29.56
N ILE A 18 -21.05 -9.98 30.69
CA ILE A 18 -22.15 -10.93 30.80
C ILE A 18 -23.43 -10.10 30.73
N LEU A 19 -24.00 -9.99 29.53
CA LEU A 19 -25.30 -9.37 29.35
C LEU A 19 -26.34 -10.28 30.02
N PRO A 20 -27.06 -9.82 31.06
CA PRO A 20 -28.17 -10.58 31.60
C PRO A 20 -29.19 -10.78 30.47
N LYS A 21 -29.68 -12.01 30.31
CA LYS A 21 -30.76 -12.34 29.40
C LYS A 21 -31.97 -11.52 29.86
N LYS A 22 -32.25 -10.39 29.20
CA LYS A 22 -33.40 -9.54 29.55
C LYS A 22 -34.65 -10.38 29.33
N GLU A 23 -35.34 -10.72 30.41
CA GLU A 23 -36.69 -11.25 30.31
C GLU A 23 -37.54 -10.22 29.57
N VAL A 24 -38.13 -10.64 28.46
CA VAL A 24 -38.94 -9.80 27.59
C VAL A 24 -40.31 -9.66 28.25
N ASN A 25 -40.46 -8.70 29.17
CA ASN A 25 -41.79 -8.24 29.54
C ASN A 25 -42.21 -7.18 28.52
N GLY A 26 -43.02 -7.59 27.55
CA GLY A 26 -43.33 -6.78 26.38
C GLY A 26 -44.79 -6.35 26.35
N ASP A 27 -45.09 -5.15 26.85
CA ASP A 27 -46.37 -4.46 26.62
C ASP A 27 -46.39 -3.78 25.23
N ASN A 28 -45.83 -4.43 24.21
CA ASN A 28 -45.81 -3.93 22.84
C ASN A 28 -46.92 -4.61 22.04
N LYS A 29 -47.82 -3.83 21.44
CA LYS A 29 -48.92 -4.31 20.56
C LYS A 29 -48.45 -5.29 19.47
N PHE A 30 -47.21 -5.16 18.99
CA PHE A 30 -46.66 -6.00 17.92
C PHE A 30 -45.71 -7.10 18.41
N HIS A 31 -45.49 -7.23 19.72
CA HIS A 31 -44.48 -8.16 20.30
C HIS A 31 -43.10 -8.08 19.61
N TYR A 32 -42.77 -6.92 19.02
CA TYR A 32 -41.53 -6.74 18.29
C TYR A 32 -40.37 -6.61 19.28
N THR A 33 -39.45 -7.58 19.19
CA THR A 33 -38.11 -7.46 19.74
C THR A 33 -37.16 -7.33 18.56
N PRO A 34 -36.38 -6.24 18.44
CA PRO A 34 -35.32 -6.17 17.45
C PRO A 34 -34.43 -7.41 17.62
N GLY A 35 -34.37 -8.26 16.60
CA GLY A 35 -33.57 -9.47 16.62
C GLY A 35 -32.12 -9.09 16.87
N ARG A 36 -31.60 -9.38 18.06
CA ARG A 36 -30.17 -9.34 18.30
C ARG A 36 -29.64 -10.69 17.84
N THR A 37 -28.94 -10.72 16.72
CA THR A 37 -28.20 -11.92 16.34
C THR A 37 -27.26 -12.26 17.49
N VAL A 38 -27.25 -13.54 17.88
CA VAL A 38 -26.24 -14.03 18.83
C VAL A 38 -24.90 -13.81 18.13
N VAL A 39 -23.99 -13.07 18.75
CA VAL A 39 -22.65 -12.87 18.22
C VAL A 39 -21.94 -14.21 18.28
N GLU A 40 -21.89 -14.91 17.16
CA GLU A 40 -21.09 -16.12 17.03
C GLU A 40 -19.62 -15.72 17.14
N ARG A 41 -18.91 -16.32 18.09
CA ARG A 41 -17.47 -16.11 18.22
C ARG A 41 -16.78 -16.97 17.18
N HIS A 42 -15.99 -16.32 16.32
CA HIS A 42 -15.23 -16.98 15.27
C HIS A 42 -13.77 -17.14 15.71
N ASP A 43 -13.56 -17.64 16.94
CA ASP A 43 -12.24 -17.75 17.59
C ASP A 43 -11.32 -18.78 16.89
N ASN A 44 -11.83 -19.51 15.89
CA ASN A 44 -11.09 -20.50 15.09
C ASN A 44 -11.45 -20.36 13.60
N TYR A 45 -11.31 -19.15 13.05
CA TYR A 45 -11.51 -18.91 11.64
C TYR A 45 -10.29 -19.41 10.85
N ALA A 46 -10.51 -20.25 9.84
CA ALA A 46 -9.43 -20.88 9.07
C ALA A 46 -8.46 -19.88 8.39
N TYR A 47 -8.86 -18.60 8.26
CA TYR A 47 -8.05 -17.53 7.70
C TYR A 47 -7.94 -16.34 8.65
N GLU A 48 -7.76 -16.59 9.95
CA GLU A 48 -7.57 -15.56 10.98
C GLU A 48 -6.46 -14.55 10.59
N ASP A 49 -5.41 -15.05 9.94
CA ASP A 49 -4.30 -14.29 9.35
C ASP A 49 -4.70 -13.17 8.38
N LEU A 50 -5.86 -13.30 7.72
CA LEU A 50 -6.38 -12.33 6.74
C LEU A 50 -7.35 -11.33 7.38
N LEU A 51 -7.68 -11.49 8.66
CA LEU A 51 -8.56 -10.57 9.34
C LEU A 51 -7.91 -9.18 9.46
N PRO A 52 -8.70 -8.11 9.36
CA PRO A 52 -8.19 -6.76 9.52
C PRO A 52 -7.68 -6.57 10.95
N SER A 53 -6.39 -6.27 11.07
CA SER A 53 -5.70 -5.92 12.29
C SER A 53 -5.21 -4.47 12.22
N PHE A 54 -5.19 -3.80 13.37
CA PHE A 54 -4.72 -2.42 13.50
C PHE A 54 -3.52 -2.41 14.45
N PRO A 55 -2.33 -2.78 13.95
CA PRO A 55 -1.13 -2.76 14.78
C PRO A 55 -0.82 -1.31 15.18
N ASP A 56 -0.42 -1.13 16.44
CA ASP A 56 -0.03 0.18 16.98
C ASP A 56 1.39 0.54 16.52
N ILE A 57 1.52 0.91 15.25
CA ILE A 57 2.80 1.28 14.63
C ILE A 57 2.93 2.79 14.68
N HIS A 58 4.01 3.29 15.28
CA HIS A 58 4.41 4.69 15.19
C HIS A 58 5.67 4.81 14.35
N TRP A 59 5.71 5.82 13.47
CA TRP A 59 6.91 6.13 12.71
C TRP A 59 7.59 7.34 13.27
N ASP A 60 8.90 7.33 13.09
CA ASP A 60 9.74 8.47 13.38
C ASP A 60 9.30 9.69 12.56
N PRO A 61 9.56 10.91 13.06
CA PRO A 61 9.34 12.12 12.30
C PRO A 61 9.99 12.07 10.91
N LEU A 62 9.37 12.76 9.94
CA LEU A 62 9.92 12.85 8.59
C LEU A 62 11.24 13.62 8.62
N GLU A 63 12.28 13.00 8.08
CA GLU A 63 13.60 13.63 7.89
C GLU A 63 13.76 14.11 6.45
N GLU A 64 14.54 15.16 6.26
CA GLU A 64 14.98 15.58 4.93
C GLU A 64 15.96 14.54 4.38
N ILE A 65 15.56 13.86 3.32
CA ILE A 65 16.41 12.87 2.65
C ILE A 65 17.01 13.55 1.43
N PRO A 66 18.34 13.65 1.32
CA PRO A 66 18.97 14.18 0.11
C PRO A 66 18.60 13.27 -1.06
N TYR A 67 18.02 13.87 -2.11
CA TYR A 67 17.59 13.17 -3.30
C TYR A 67 18.39 13.64 -4.51
N GLU A 68 18.94 12.68 -5.26
CA GLU A 68 19.59 12.91 -6.54
C GLU A 68 18.78 12.17 -7.61
N ASP A 69 18.38 12.89 -8.67
CA ASP A 69 17.63 12.30 -9.77
C ASP A 69 18.48 11.32 -10.56
N ARG A 70 18.07 10.04 -10.55
CA ARG A 70 18.71 8.96 -11.30
C ARG A 70 18.69 9.20 -12.81
N GLY A 71 17.70 9.93 -13.33
CA GLY A 71 17.61 10.25 -14.75
C GLY A 71 18.79 11.07 -15.28
N LEU A 72 19.51 11.77 -14.40
CA LEU A 72 20.74 12.50 -14.76
C LEU A 72 21.89 11.57 -15.15
N ARG A 73 21.89 10.32 -14.64
CA ARG A 73 22.91 9.30 -14.89
C ARG A 73 22.62 8.47 -16.15
N GLY A 74 21.37 8.48 -16.62
CA GLY A 74 20.96 7.74 -17.82
C GLY A 74 21.54 8.32 -19.12
N ASP A 75 21.72 7.45 -20.12
CA ASP A 75 22.20 7.81 -21.46
C ASP A 75 21.20 8.77 -22.15
N PRO A 76 21.65 9.90 -22.71
CA PRO A 76 20.80 10.82 -23.47
C PRO A 76 20.02 10.20 -24.63
N LYS A 77 20.46 9.04 -25.13
CA LYS A 77 19.86 8.29 -26.23
C LYS A 77 19.13 7.02 -25.76
N PHE A 78 19.00 6.79 -24.46
CA PHE A 78 18.28 5.64 -23.86
C PHE A 78 18.78 4.27 -24.36
N ARG A 79 20.07 4.18 -24.70
CA ARG A 79 20.63 3.03 -25.45
C ARG A 79 20.56 1.74 -24.65
N ASN A 80 20.73 1.81 -23.34
CA ASN A 80 20.73 0.63 -22.48
C ASN A 80 19.32 0.06 -22.35
N LEU A 81 18.31 0.93 -22.26
CA LEU A 81 16.90 0.50 -22.19
C LEU A 81 16.39 0.00 -23.55
N LEU A 82 16.66 0.75 -24.62
CA LEU A 82 16.09 0.47 -25.94
C LEU A 82 16.77 -0.69 -26.68
N ARG A 83 17.95 -1.17 -26.25
CA ARG A 83 18.60 -2.33 -26.87
C ARG A 83 17.77 -3.61 -26.76
N ASP A 84 17.01 -3.74 -25.68
CA ASP A 84 16.19 -4.92 -25.39
C ASP A 84 14.71 -4.68 -25.75
N ALA A 85 14.37 -3.45 -26.20
CA ALA A 85 13.03 -3.12 -26.64
C ALA A 85 12.75 -3.69 -28.03
N THR A 86 11.58 -4.29 -28.20
CA THR A 86 11.11 -4.80 -29.49
C THR A 86 10.35 -3.73 -30.28
N ASP A 87 9.59 -2.89 -29.59
CA ASP A 87 8.83 -1.80 -30.19
C ASP A 87 8.63 -0.65 -29.20
N VAL A 88 8.44 0.56 -29.72
CA VAL A 88 8.24 1.78 -28.95
C VAL A 88 7.09 2.56 -29.58
N PHE A 89 6.02 2.76 -28.81
CA PHE A 89 4.81 3.44 -29.27
C PHE A 89 4.53 4.70 -28.45
N ASP A 90 4.42 5.85 -29.12
CA ASP A 90 4.05 7.11 -28.47
C ASP A 90 2.54 7.37 -28.56
N TYR A 91 1.87 7.43 -27.41
CA TYR A 91 0.43 7.69 -27.34
C TYR A 91 0.08 9.12 -27.72
N THR A 92 0.84 10.07 -27.18
CA THR A 92 0.69 11.48 -27.53
C THR A 92 2.05 12.10 -27.81
N PRO A 93 2.10 13.17 -28.63
CA PRO A 93 3.37 13.83 -28.95
C PRO A 93 4.13 14.39 -27.74
N LYS A 94 3.44 14.64 -26.61
CA LYS A 94 4.03 15.30 -25.44
C LYS A 94 4.17 14.40 -24.23
N ILE A 95 3.28 13.42 -24.05
CA ILE A 95 3.26 12.53 -22.89
C ILE A 95 2.94 11.08 -23.28
N GLY A 96 3.49 10.11 -22.55
CA GLY A 96 3.09 8.71 -22.67
C GLY A 96 3.77 7.95 -23.81
N THR A 97 4.72 7.09 -23.44
CA THR A 97 5.37 6.11 -24.32
C THR A 97 5.11 4.70 -23.81
N GLU A 98 4.79 3.77 -24.69
CA GLU A 98 4.75 2.35 -24.39
C GLU A 98 5.98 1.65 -24.96
N ILE A 99 6.61 0.81 -24.15
CA ILE A 99 7.77 0.02 -24.56
C ILE A 99 7.41 -1.46 -24.48
N HIS A 100 7.62 -2.15 -25.59
CA HIS A 100 7.40 -3.58 -25.72
C HIS A 100 8.71 -4.36 -25.64
N GLY A 101 8.66 -5.59 -25.12
CA GLY A 101 9.81 -6.51 -25.10
C GLY A 101 10.75 -6.35 -23.89
N VAL A 102 10.58 -5.31 -23.08
CA VAL A 102 11.39 -5.08 -21.88
C VAL A 102 10.73 -5.67 -20.65
N ASN A 103 11.49 -6.41 -19.85
CA ASN A 103 11.04 -6.98 -18.57
C ASN A 103 11.62 -6.19 -17.39
N LEU A 104 10.75 -5.53 -16.62
CA LEU A 104 11.12 -4.65 -15.51
C LEU A 104 11.81 -5.39 -14.36
N ALA A 105 11.53 -6.68 -14.17
CA ALA A 105 12.11 -7.47 -13.08
C ALA A 105 13.60 -7.80 -13.29
N LYS A 106 14.10 -7.72 -14.53
CA LYS A 106 15.46 -8.15 -14.90
C LYS A 106 16.32 -7.00 -15.44
N LEU A 107 15.94 -5.76 -15.14
CA LEU A 107 16.68 -4.58 -15.58
C LEU A 107 18.02 -4.45 -14.86
N ASP A 108 19.06 -4.14 -15.62
CA ASP A 108 20.34 -3.69 -15.11
C ASP A 108 20.26 -2.23 -14.58
N GLU A 109 21.19 -1.83 -13.72
CA GLU A 109 21.22 -0.49 -13.12
C GLU A 109 21.25 0.61 -14.19
N ALA A 110 22.06 0.44 -15.23
CA ALA A 110 22.13 1.38 -16.35
C ALA A 110 20.81 1.49 -17.12
N GLN A 111 20.04 0.39 -17.20
CA GLN A 111 18.71 0.41 -17.84
C GLN A 111 17.68 1.11 -16.97
N LYS A 112 17.78 0.96 -15.64
CA LYS A 112 16.91 1.68 -14.69
C LYS A 112 17.20 3.19 -14.74
N ASP A 113 18.47 3.60 -14.88
CA ASP A 113 18.82 5.02 -15.04
C ASP A 113 18.30 5.60 -16.37
N ASP A 114 18.44 4.87 -17.47
CA ASP A 114 17.84 5.23 -18.76
C ASP A 114 16.30 5.33 -18.66
N LEU A 115 15.66 4.42 -17.91
CA LEU A 115 14.23 4.45 -17.64
C LEU A 115 13.82 5.70 -16.84
N ALA A 116 14.54 6.04 -15.76
CA ALA A 116 14.30 7.28 -15.02
C ALA A 116 14.38 8.50 -15.94
N ARG A 117 15.40 8.54 -16.82
CA ARG A 117 15.56 9.63 -17.78
C ARG A 117 14.39 9.70 -18.77
N LEU A 118 13.96 8.55 -19.30
CA LEU A 118 12.86 8.50 -20.24
C LEU A 118 11.56 8.97 -19.59
N VAL A 119 11.31 8.58 -18.34
CA VAL A 119 10.17 9.06 -17.53
C VAL A 119 10.27 10.57 -17.30
N ALA A 120 11.45 11.11 -17.01
CA ALA A 120 11.64 12.56 -16.86
C ALA A 120 11.33 13.34 -18.16
N VAL A 121 11.60 12.77 -19.33
CA VAL A 121 11.33 13.40 -20.64
C VAL A 121 9.88 13.22 -21.08
N ARG A 122 9.33 12.01 -20.96
CA ARG A 122 7.99 11.64 -21.49
C ARG A 122 6.88 11.73 -20.45
N GLY A 123 7.19 11.93 -19.18
CA GLY A 123 6.27 12.01 -18.05
C GLY A 123 5.78 10.64 -17.56
N VAL A 124 5.28 9.81 -18.46
CA VAL A 124 4.80 8.45 -18.14
C VAL A 124 5.23 7.46 -19.20
N VAL A 125 5.63 6.27 -18.75
CA VAL A 125 6.04 5.16 -19.61
C VAL A 125 5.26 3.91 -19.20
N PHE A 126 4.78 3.16 -20.20
CA PHE A 126 3.98 1.96 -20.02
C PHE A 126 4.78 0.72 -20.44
N PHE A 127 4.66 -0.34 -19.66
CA PHE A 127 5.21 -1.66 -19.95
C PHE A 127 4.08 -2.69 -19.87
N ARG A 128 3.87 -3.45 -20.94
CA ARG A 128 2.89 -4.54 -20.98
C ARG A 128 3.55 -5.89 -20.74
N ASP A 129 2.72 -6.89 -20.45
CA ASP A 129 3.12 -8.30 -20.35
C ASP A 129 4.18 -8.62 -19.28
N GLN A 130 4.13 -7.93 -18.14
CA GLN A 130 5.04 -8.11 -17.01
C GLN A 130 4.64 -9.31 -16.14
N LYS A 131 4.91 -10.55 -16.61
CA LYS A 131 4.57 -11.78 -15.88
C LYS A 131 5.48 -12.07 -14.69
N ASP A 132 6.73 -11.64 -14.76
CA ASP A 132 7.78 -11.91 -13.76
C ASP A 132 7.87 -10.82 -12.67
N LEU A 133 7.01 -9.80 -12.70
CA LEU A 133 7.10 -8.62 -11.85
C LEU A 133 6.35 -8.82 -10.52
N ASP A 134 6.98 -9.55 -9.61
CA ASP A 134 6.48 -9.81 -8.25
C ASP A 134 6.59 -8.55 -7.33
N ILE A 135 5.90 -8.58 -6.18
CA ILE A 135 5.87 -7.50 -5.18
C ILE A 135 7.30 -7.08 -4.77
N ASP A 136 8.19 -8.04 -4.53
CA ASP A 136 9.56 -7.74 -4.14
C ASP A 136 10.37 -7.11 -5.27
N ALA A 137 10.15 -7.55 -6.52
CA ALA A 137 10.77 -6.95 -7.70
C ALA A 137 10.28 -5.50 -7.92
N GLN A 138 8.99 -5.23 -7.68
CA GLN A 138 8.44 -3.87 -7.74
C GLN A 138 9.05 -2.98 -6.65
N ARG A 139 9.20 -3.49 -5.42
CA ARG A 139 9.85 -2.76 -4.32
C ARG A 139 11.31 -2.46 -4.65
N GLU A 140 12.02 -3.42 -5.23
CA GLU A 140 13.42 -3.23 -5.61
C GLU A 140 13.59 -2.22 -6.74
N LEU A 141 12.73 -2.29 -7.75
CA LEU A 141 12.68 -1.27 -8.80
C LEU A 141 12.39 0.12 -8.23
N GLY A 142 11.42 0.23 -7.31
CA GLY A 142 11.09 1.49 -6.64
C GLY A 142 12.24 2.02 -5.79
N ARG A 143 12.97 1.15 -5.09
CA ARG A 143 14.16 1.53 -4.28
C ARG A 143 15.26 2.16 -5.11
N HIS A 144 15.42 1.74 -6.37
CA HIS A 144 16.41 2.34 -7.27
C HIS A 144 16.18 3.83 -7.48
N PHE A 145 14.90 4.22 -7.61
CA PHE A 145 14.47 5.60 -7.85
C PHE A 145 14.34 6.44 -6.59
N GLY A 146 14.45 5.85 -5.40
CA GLY A 146 14.42 6.61 -4.15
C GLY A 146 13.94 5.79 -2.95
N ARG A 147 13.92 6.43 -1.79
CA ARG A 147 13.43 5.80 -0.56
C ARG A 147 11.93 5.54 -0.68
N LEU A 148 11.51 4.29 -0.47
CA LEU A 148 10.10 3.92 -0.48
C LEU A 148 9.36 4.61 0.68
N HIS A 149 8.26 5.28 0.36
CA HIS A 149 7.36 5.83 1.36
C HIS A 149 6.69 4.70 2.18
N LYS A 150 6.51 4.95 3.48
CA LYS A 150 5.71 4.10 4.38
C LYS A 150 4.40 4.85 4.67
N VAL A 151 3.26 4.28 4.30
CA VAL A 151 1.94 4.88 4.47
C VAL A 151 1.18 4.23 5.61
N ARG A 152 0.53 5.03 6.47
CA ARG A 152 -0.35 4.54 7.54
C ARG A 152 -1.62 4.05 6.90
N SER A 153 -1.79 2.74 6.88
CA SER A 153 -3.09 2.19 6.55
C SER A 153 -4.03 2.46 7.72
N HIS A 154 -4.99 3.36 7.50
CA HIS A 154 -6.18 3.51 8.34
C HIS A 154 -7.17 2.35 8.20
N LEU A 155 -6.94 1.45 7.23
CA LEU A 155 -7.76 0.29 6.94
C LEU A 155 -7.04 -0.94 7.51
N GLY A 156 -7.77 -1.86 8.13
CA GLY A 156 -7.16 -2.98 8.83
C GLY A 156 -6.30 -3.81 7.89
N LEU A 157 -5.05 -4.04 8.30
CA LEU A 157 -4.06 -4.84 7.58
C LEU A 157 -4.27 -6.30 7.94
N PRO A 158 -4.11 -7.26 7.00
CA PRO A 158 -4.10 -8.67 7.37
C PRO A 158 -3.02 -8.90 8.43
N ALA A 159 -3.33 -9.66 9.49
CA ALA A 159 -2.41 -9.92 10.60
C ALA A 159 -1.06 -10.51 10.15
N ARG A 160 -1.03 -11.20 9.01
CA ARG A 160 0.18 -11.76 8.39
C ARG A 160 1.03 -10.74 7.59
N GLY A 161 0.56 -9.49 7.48
CA GLY A 161 1.11 -8.44 6.62
C GLY A 161 1.80 -7.31 7.37
N LEU A 162 2.57 -7.60 8.43
CA LEU A 162 3.55 -6.65 8.95
C LEU A 162 4.68 -6.50 7.91
N ILE A 163 4.59 -5.43 7.11
CA ILE A 163 5.50 -5.00 6.04
C ILE A 163 6.54 -4.01 6.58
#